data_AF-A0A7C5GJ66-F1
#
_entry.id   AF-A0A7C5GJ66-F1
#
_cell.length_a   1.000
_cell.length_b   1.000
_cell.length_c   1.000
_cell.angle_alpha   90.00
_cell.angle_beta   90.00
_cell.angle_gamma   90.00
#
_symmetry.space_group_name_H-M   'P 1'
#
loop_
_entity.id
_entity.type
_entity.pdbx_description
1 polymer ?
#
loop_
_entity_poly.entity_id
_entity_poly.type
_entity_poly.pdbx_seq_one_letter_code
_entity_poly.pdbx_strand_id
1 'polypeptide(L)'
;MNIDQIIKEAIAEDVGPGDYSSLSTIPSDSKNKAKLVVKEAGVLSGISIAEKVFETVDSELNFTRLIEDGSKVEVGDVAFRVEGSAISILTAERLALNFMQRMSGIATSTNKMVKILPSLQL
;
A
#
# COMPACT_ATOMS: atom_id res chain seq x y z
N MET A 1 18.36 -6.88 -7.73
CA MET A 1 17.60 -6.95 -6.47
C MET A 1 16.20 -7.42 -6.81
N ASN A 2 15.68 -8.43 -6.09
CA ASN A 2 14.32 -8.93 -6.26
C ASN A 2 13.37 -8.13 -5.34
N ILE A 3 12.19 -7.78 -5.82
CA ILE A 3 11.19 -7.01 -5.06
C ILE A 3 10.76 -7.74 -3.78
N ASP A 4 10.73 -9.08 -3.83
CA ASP A 4 10.38 -9.93 -2.69
C ASP A 4 11.41 -9.82 -1.57
N GLN A 5 12.68 -9.66 -1.94
CA GLN A 5 13.76 -9.50 -0.98
C GLN A 5 13.67 -8.13 -0.30
N ILE A 6 13.40 -7.07 -1.07
CA ILE A 6 13.21 -5.71 -0.53
C ILE A 6 12.03 -5.67 0.44
N ILE A 7 10.91 -6.30 0.08
CA ILE A 7 9.73 -6.37 0.96
C ILE A 7 10.07 -7.10 2.25
N LYS A 8 10.74 -8.26 2.19
CA LYS A 8 11.15 -9.02 3.39
C LYS A 8 12.11 -8.23 4.28
N GLU A 9 13.11 -7.58 3.69
CA GLU A 9 14.07 -6.75 4.43
C GLU A 9 13.37 -5.56 5.09
N ALA A 10 12.44 -4.89 4.38
CA ALA A 10 11.70 -3.76 4.92
C ALA A 10 10.69 -4.17 6.01
N ILE A 11 10.07 -5.34 5.90
CA ILE A 11 9.25 -5.91 6.99
C ILE A 11 10.13 -6.18 8.22
N ALA A 12 11.31 -6.78 8.02
CA ALA A 12 12.23 -7.06 9.13
C ALA A 12 12.73 -5.77 9.81
N GLU A 13 12.92 -4.69 9.04
CA GLU A 13 13.28 -3.36 9.56
C GLU A 13 12.13 -2.73 10.37
N ASP A 14 10.90 -2.73 9.85
CA ASP A 14 9.77 -2.00 10.46
C ASP A 14 9.12 -2.78 11.63
N VAL A 15 9.12 -4.11 11.57
CA VAL A 15 8.48 -5.00 12.57
C VAL A 15 9.48 -5.57 13.58
N GLY A 16 10.75 -5.76 13.19
CA GLY A 16 11.79 -6.30 14.07
C GLY A 16 11.38 -7.64 14.72
N PRO A 17 11.53 -7.81 16.05
CA PRO A 17 11.15 -9.04 16.75
C PRO A 17 9.63 -9.22 16.96
N GLY A 18 8.80 -8.26 16.55
CA GLY A 18 7.33 -8.34 16.59
C GLY A 18 6.65 -6.99 16.88
N ASP A 19 5.42 -6.83 16.40
CA ASP A 19 4.57 -5.68 16.73
C ASP A 19 3.94 -5.85 18.13
N TYR A 20 4.72 -5.52 19.17
CA TYR A 20 4.29 -5.62 20.57
C TYR A 20 3.05 -4.77 20.91
N SER A 21 2.78 -3.70 20.15
CA SER A 21 1.64 -2.82 20.39
C SER A 21 0.32 -3.47 19.96
N SER A 22 0.31 -4.09 18.78
CA SER A 22 -0.84 -4.87 18.30
C SER A 22 -1.04 -6.14 19.11
N LEU A 23 0.04 -6.85 19.46
CA LEU A 23 -0.01 -8.09 20.24
C LEU A 23 -0.56 -7.91 21.67
N SER A 24 -0.40 -6.73 22.27
CA SER A 24 -0.86 -6.47 23.65
C SER A 24 -2.28 -5.92 23.72
N THR A 25 -2.77 -5.32 22.64
CA THR A 25 -4.04 -4.56 22.65
C THR A 25 -5.15 -5.25 21.86
N ILE A 26 -4.79 -6.14 20.93
CA ILE A 26 -5.74 -6.75 19.99
C ILE A 26 -5.85 -8.26 20.29
N PRO A 27 -7.07 -8.79 20.49
CA PRO A 27 -7.28 -10.23 20.58
C PRO A 27 -6.79 -10.93 19.31
N SER A 28 -6.07 -12.04 19.46
CA SER A 28 -5.51 -12.80 18.33
C SER A 28 -6.56 -13.28 17.32
N ASP A 29 -7.81 -13.49 17.75
CA ASP A 29 -8.93 -13.91 16.89
C ASP A 29 -9.70 -12.75 16.23
N SER A 30 -9.26 -11.51 16.44
CA SER A 30 -9.97 -10.35 15.90
C SER A 30 -9.82 -10.26 14.38
N LYS A 31 -10.93 -10.41 13.66
CA LYS A 31 -11.01 -10.15 12.22
C LYS A 31 -11.54 -8.75 11.95
N ASN A 32 -10.87 -8.03 11.06
CA ASN A 32 -11.25 -6.66 10.71
C ASN A 32 -11.18 -6.44 9.20
N LYS A 33 -11.74 -5.31 8.77
CA LYS A 33 -11.72 -4.83 7.39
C LYS A 33 -11.08 -3.45 7.34
N ALA A 34 -10.09 -3.29 6.48
CA ALA A 34 -9.44 -2.02 6.19
C ALA A 34 -9.68 -1.61 4.75
N LYS A 35 -9.63 -0.31 4.49
CA LYS A 35 -9.70 0.25 3.15
C LYS A 35 -8.72 1.41 3.01
N LEU A 36 -8.04 1.48 1.88
CA LEU A 36 -7.17 2.62 1.58
C LEU A 36 -8.01 3.73 0.95
N VAL A 37 -8.14 4.85 1.66
CA VAL A 37 -8.86 6.05 1.17
C VAL A 37 -7.84 7.09 0.70
N VAL A 38 -8.03 7.57 -0.53
CA VAL A 38 -7.21 8.62 -1.13
C VAL A 38 -7.53 9.96 -0.45
N LYS A 39 -6.49 10.63 0.05
CA LYS A 39 -6.60 11.94 0.73
C LYS A 39 -6.12 13.11 -0.11
N GLU A 40 -5.48 12.85 -1.25
CA GLU A 40 -4.99 13.87 -2.19
C GLU A 40 -5.18 13.38 -3.61
N ALA A 41 -5.62 14.27 -4.51
CA ALA A 41 -5.80 13.93 -5.92
C ALA A 41 -4.45 13.76 -6.63
N GLY A 42 -4.35 12.76 -7.50
CA GLY A 42 -3.07 12.43 -8.15
C GLY A 42 -3.15 11.24 -9.08
N VAL A 43 -2.00 10.58 -9.27
CA VAL A 43 -1.88 9.30 -9.97
C VAL A 43 -1.52 8.24 -8.96
N LEU A 44 -2.38 7.22 -8.85
CA LEU A 44 -2.16 6.11 -7.92
C LEU A 44 -1.08 5.17 -8.46
N SER A 45 -0.14 4.79 -7.61
CA SER A 45 0.89 3.81 -7.95
C SER A 45 1.37 3.04 -6.71
N GLY A 46 1.60 1.74 -6.89
CA GLY A 46 2.12 0.83 -5.87
C GLY A 46 1.09 -0.14 -5.30
N ILE A 47 -0.09 -0.29 -5.91
CA ILE A 47 -1.13 -1.23 -5.44
C ILE A 47 -0.61 -2.66 -5.47
N SER A 48 0.07 -3.04 -6.55
CA SER A 48 0.66 -4.37 -6.69
C SER A 48 1.72 -4.66 -5.61
N ILE A 49 2.43 -3.62 -5.15
CA ILE A 49 3.40 -3.73 -4.05
C ILE A 49 2.69 -3.87 -2.72
N ALA A 50 1.64 -3.08 -2.48
CA ALA A 50 0.83 -3.19 -1.28
C ALA A 50 0.21 -4.59 -1.15
N GLU A 51 -0.40 -5.13 -2.22
CA GLU A 51 -0.93 -6.50 -2.26
C GLU A 51 0.14 -7.51 -1.81
N LYS A 52 1.36 -7.38 -2.34
CA LYS A 52 2.48 -8.26 -2.01
C LYS A 52 3.00 -8.10 -0.58
N VAL A 53 2.96 -6.88 -0.03
CA VAL A 53 3.30 -6.63 1.38
C VAL A 53 2.29 -7.34 2.29
N PHE A 54 0.99 -7.18 2.05
CA PHE A 54 -0.05 -7.88 2.82
C PHE A 54 0.09 -9.40 2.71
N GLU A 55 0.27 -9.93 1.50
CA GLU A 55 0.47 -11.37 1.27
C GLU A 55 1.73 -11.91 1.97
N THR A 56 2.82 -11.12 2.02
CA THR A 56 4.06 -11.54 2.69
C THR A 56 3.93 -11.54 4.21
N VAL A 57 3.16 -10.60 4.78
CA VAL A 57 2.89 -10.55 6.22
C VAL A 57 1.96 -11.68 6.63
N ASP A 58 0.89 -11.91 5.86
CA ASP A 58 -0.10 -12.94 6.14
C ASP A 58 -0.86 -13.32 4.86
N SER A 59 -0.63 -14.56 4.39
CA SER A 59 -1.23 -15.08 3.17
C SER A 59 -2.73 -15.39 3.30
N GLU A 60 -3.29 -15.37 4.52
CA GLU A 60 -4.74 -15.55 4.74
C GLU A 60 -5.53 -14.22 4.61
N LEU A 61 -4.85 -13.09 4.44
CA LEU A 61 -5.50 -11.81 4.19
C LEU A 61 -6.14 -11.75 2.80
N ASN A 62 -7.40 -11.33 2.74
CA ASN A 62 -8.12 -11.15 1.50
C ASN A 62 -7.93 -9.72 1.00
N PHE A 63 -7.10 -9.55 -0.03
CA PHE A 63 -6.87 -8.26 -0.68
C PHE A 63 -7.79 -8.08 -1.89
N THR A 64 -8.55 -6.98 -1.93
CA THR A 64 -9.42 -6.61 -3.05
C THR A 64 -9.02 -5.26 -3.62
N ARG A 65 -8.39 -5.28 -4.78
CA ARG A 65 -8.06 -4.11 -5.61
C ARG A 65 -9.32 -3.53 -6.25
N LEU A 66 -9.49 -2.21 -6.15
CA LEU A 66 -10.64 -1.47 -6.71
C LEU A 66 -10.23 -0.47 -7.79
N ILE A 67 -9.00 0.05 -7.70
CA ILE A 67 -8.38 0.95 -8.67
C ILE A 67 -7.09 0.28 -9.15
N GLU A 68 -6.66 0.55 -10.37
CA GLU A 68 -5.40 0.04 -10.92
C GLU A 68 -4.28 1.09 -10.88
N ASP A 69 -3.03 0.62 -10.86
CA ASP A 69 -1.84 1.48 -10.94
C ASP A 69 -1.85 2.32 -12.24
N GLY A 70 -1.50 3.60 -12.13
CA GLY A 70 -1.54 4.56 -13.24
C GLY A 70 -2.88 5.29 -13.39
N SER A 71 -3.92 4.88 -12.65
CA SER A 71 -5.20 5.57 -12.63
C SER A 71 -5.08 6.95 -11.98
N LYS A 72 -5.83 7.92 -12.51
CA LYS A 72 -6.06 9.19 -11.80
C LYS A 72 -7.04 8.95 -10.66
N VAL A 73 -6.77 9.55 -9.51
CA VAL A 73 -7.59 9.41 -8.30
C VAL A 73 -7.93 10.78 -7.72
N GLU A 74 -9.08 10.85 -7.07
CA GLU A 74 -9.59 12.02 -6.36
C GLU A 74 -9.73 11.74 -4.85
N VAL A 75 -9.92 12.82 -4.08
CA VAL A 75 -10.10 12.70 -2.63
C VAL A 75 -11.39 11.93 -2.33
N GLY A 76 -11.28 10.89 -1.50
CA GLY A 76 -12.39 10.03 -1.12
C GLY A 76 -12.46 8.70 -1.90
N ASP A 77 -11.69 8.57 -2.99
CA ASP A 77 -11.58 7.31 -3.71
C ASP A 77 -11.04 6.19 -2.81
N VAL A 78 -11.52 4.97 -3.05
CA VAL A 78 -11.05 3.78 -2.32
C VAL A 78 -10.20 2.94 -3.26
N ALA A 79 -8.90 2.89 -3.01
CA ALA A 79 -7.93 2.20 -3.87
C ALA A 79 -8.03 0.67 -3.76
N PHE A 80 -8.13 0.15 -2.53
CA PHE A 80 -8.30 -1.27 -2.26
C PHE A 80 -8.94 -1.50 -0.89
N ARG A 81 -9.33 -2.75 -0.63
CA ARG A 81 -9.80 -3.26 0.67
C ARG A 81 -9.00 -4.47 1.10
N VAL A 82 -8.81 -4.66 2.40
CA VAL A 82 -8.18 -5.84 2.99
C VAL A 82 -9.04 -6.36 4.12
N GLU A 83 -9.25 -7.67 4.18
CA GLU A 83 -10.06 -8.33 5.20
C GLU A 83 -9.32 -9.55 5.79
N GLY A 84 -9.29 -9.66 7.12
CA GLY A 84 -8.62 -10.78 7.80
C GLY A 84 -8.16 -10.40 9.22
N SER A 85 -7.05 -10.99 9.68
CA SER A 85 -6.47 -10.73 11.00
C SER A 85 -6.19 -9.23 11.20
N ALA A 86 -6.72 -8.65 12.27
CA ALA A 86 -6.54 -7.24 12.58
C ALA A 86 -5.06 -6.90 12.85
N ILE A 87 -4.33 -7.82 13.50
CA ILE A 87 -2.90 -7.66 13.79
C ILE A 87 -2.10 -7.66 12.48
N SER A 88 -2.38 -8.60 11.59
CA SER A 88 -1.68 -8.71 10.31
C SER A 88 -1.92 -7.47 9.43
N ILE A 89 -3.16 -6.97 9.39
CA ILE A 89 -3.52 -5.74 8.67
C ILE A 89 -2.72 -4.55 9.20
N LEU A 90 -2.66 -4.34 10.51
CA LEU A 90 -1.94 -3.22 11.12
C LEU A 90 -0.42 -3.33 10.96
N THR A 91 0.11 -4.55 11.08
CA THR A 91 1.53 -4.83 10.88
C THR A 91 1.98 -4.46 9.46
N ALA A 92 1.16 -4.77 8.46
CA ALA A 92 1.45 -4.46 7.06
C ALA A 92 1.16 -3.00 6.67
N GLU A 93 0.32 -2.29 7.42
CA GLU A 93 -0.22 -0.97 7.04
C GLU A 93 0.88 0.06 6.77
N ARG A 94 1.76 0.28 7.74
CA ARG A 94 2.77 1.35 7.65
C ARG A 94 3.69 1.15 6.46
N LEU A 95 4.16 -0.08 6.26
CA LEU A 95 5.04 -0.42 5.15
C LEU A 95 4.34 -0.24 3.80
N ALA A 96 3.12 -0.76 3.66
CA ALA A 96 2.33 -0.64 2.43
C ALA A 96 2.07 0.85 2.09
N LEU A 97 1.67 1.65 3.08
CA LEU A 97 1.45 3.09 2.91
C LEU A 97 2.72 3.83 2.49
N ASN A 98 3.86 3.53 3.10
CA ASN A 98 5.13 4.18 2.77
C ASN A 98 5.54 3.94 1.31
N PHE A 99 5.41 2.71 0.81
CA PHE A 99 5.67 2.41 -0.59
C PHE A 99 4.71 3.15 -1.51
N MET A 100 3.40 3.05 -1.26
CA MET A 100 2.38 3.63 -2.12
C MET A 100 2.44 5.16 -2.17
N GLN A 101 2.62 5.82 -1.02
CA GLN A 101 2.72 7.28 -0.97
C GLN A 101 3.91 7.79 -1.79
N ARG A 102 5.07 7.13 -1.65
CA ARG A 102 6.29 7.50 -2.37
C ARG A 102 6.14 7.26 -3.88
N MET A 103 5.62 6.10 -4.28
CA MET A 103 5.39 5.76 -5.69
C MET A 103 4.35 6.67 -6.34
N SER A 104 3.22 6.90 -5.67
CA SER A 104 2.14 7.78 -6.14
C SER A 104 2.61 9.24 -6.25
N GLY A 105 3.46 9.70 -5.32
CA GLY A 105 4.07 11.03 -5.39
C GLY A 105 4.97 11.21 -6.60
N ILE A 106 5.79 10.20 -6.93
CA ILE A 106 6.62 10.18 -8.14
C ILE A 106 5.73 10.17 -9.40
N ALA A 107 4.76 9.26 -9.49
CA ALA A 107 3.86 9.14 -10.63
C ALA A 107 3.09 10.44 -10.89
N THR A 108 2.59 11.07 -9.81
CA THR A 108 1.87 12.34 -9.88
C THR A 108 2.78 13.47 -10.38
N SER A 109 4.00 13.56 -9.86
CA SER A 109 4.97 14.58 -10.27
C SER A 109 5.41 14.42 -11.72
N THR A 110 5.68 13.18 -12.15
CA THR A 110 6.01 12.86 -13.55
C THR A 110 4.85 13.21 -14.48
N ASN A 111 3.62 12.85 -14.14
CA ASN A 111 2.44 13.20 -14.93
C ASN A 111 2.24 14.72 -15.06
N LYS A 112 2.52 15.49 -13.99
CA LYS A 112 2.52 16.96 -14.05
C LYS A 112 3.57 17.46 -15.05
N MET A 113 4.79 16.93 -15.01
CA MET A 113 5.87 17.33 -15.92
C MET A 113 5.56 17.00 -17.38
N VAL A 114 5.07 15.79 -17.66
CA VAL A 114 4.67 15.35 -19.01
C VAL A 114 3.59 16.25 -19.60
N LYS A 115 2.65 16.75 -18.79
CA LYS A 115 1.61 17.69 -19.24
C LYS A 115 2.13 19.10 -19.55
N ILE A 116 3.21 19.53 -18.90
CA ILE A 116 3.81 20.86 -19.11
C ILE A 116 4.68 20.87 -20.36
N LEU A 117 5.22 19.71 -20.76
CA LEU A 117 5.97 19.60 -22.00
C LEU A 117 5.04 19.86 -23.20
N PRO A 118 5.34 20.85 -24.06
CA PRO A 118 4.64 20.98 -25.33
C PRO A 118 4.86 19.67 -26.10
N SER A 119 3.76 19.06 -26.53
CA SER A 119 3.67 17.77 -27.21
C SER A 119 4.90 17.48 -28.09
N LEU A 120 5.85 16.69 -27.59
CA LEU A 120 6.74 15.93 -28.45
C LEU A 120 5.88 14.81 -29.03
N GLN A 121 5.26 15.10 -30.17
CA GLN A 121 4.82 14.07 -31.11
C GLN A 121 6.09 13.36 -31.56
N LEU A 122 6.37 12.20 -30.98
CA LEU A 122 7.22 11.19 -31.61
C LEU A 122 6.39 10.42 -32.64
#